data_AF-A0A2V8FUF0-F1
#
_entry.id   AF-A0A2V8FUF0-F1
#
_cell.length_a   1.000
_cell.length_b   1.000
_cell.length_c   1.000
_cell.angle_alpha   90.00
_cell.angle_beta   90.00
_cell.angle_gamma   90.00
#
_symmetry.space_group_name_H-M   'P 1'
#
loop_
_entity.id
_entity.type
_entity.pdbx_description
1 polymer ?
#
loop_
_entity_poly.entity_id
_entity_poly.type
_entity_poly.pdbx_seq_one_letter_code
_entity_poly.pdbx_strand_id
1 'polypeptide(L)'
;MSESHSEFESAPDAFPVKLSNFEGPLDLLLHLIKTNALNIHDIPIALITAQYLAAIELLQELDLDVAGEFLVMAATLIHIKSKMLLPRPETAAGVEGEAEDPRDALVRRLLEHQK
;
A
#
# COMPACT_ATOMS: atom_id res chain seq x y z
N MET A 1 31.81 27.42 3.26
CA MET A 1 31.01 26.32 3.86
C MET A 1 29.89 26.05 2.88
N SER A 2 30.08 25.05 2.02
CA SER A 2 29.09 24.61 1.05
C SER A 2 28.66 23.23 1.49
N GLU A 3 27.51 23.15 2.15
CA GLU A 3 26.89 21.87 2.48
C GLU A 3 26.16 21.36 1.24
N SER A 4 26.83 20.44 0.58
CA SER A 4 26.24 19.40 -0.26
C SER A 4 25.32 18.53 0.58
N HIS A 5 24.05 18.40 0.21
CA HIS A 5 23.28 17.18 0.43
C HIS A 5 22.38 16.96 -0.79
N SER A 6 22.98 16.32 -1.79
CA SER A 6 22.28 15.64 -2.88
C SER A 6 22.21 14.18 -2.46
N GLU A 7 21.16 13.80 -1.74
CA GLU A 7 20.81 12.41 -1.46
C GLU A 7 19.28 12.31 -1.40
N PHE A 8 18.67 12.32 -2.59
CA PHE A 8 17.31 11.79 -2.76
C PHE A 8 17.20 11.12 -4.13
N GLU A 9 18.14 10.23 -4.42
CA GLU A 9 17.97 9.22 -5.46
C GLU A 9 18.01 7.84 -4.81
N SER A 10 16.84 7.30 -4.58
CA SER A 10 16.61 5.87 -4.63
C SER A 10 15.18 5.72 -5.14
N ALA A 11 15.03 5.87 -6.46
CA ALA A 11 13.87 5.30 -7.12
C ALA A 11 13.83 3.82 -6.69
N PRO A 12 12.72 3.34 -6.10
CA PRO A 12 12.64 1.93 -5.75
C PRO A 12 12.85 1.15 -7.05
N ASP A 13 13.77 0.18 -7.02
CA ASP A 13 14.14 -0.66 -8.16
C ASP A 13 12.91 -0.92 -9.03
N ALA A 14 12.95 -0.45 -10.27
CA ALA A 14 11.89 -0.63 -11.24
C ALA A 14 11.84 -2.12 -11.62
N PHE A 15 11.18 -2.91 -10.78
CA PHE A 15 10.91 -4.31 -11.07
C PHE A 15 9.89 -4.39 -12.21
N PRO A 16 10.17 -5.15 -13.28
CA PRO A 16 9.19 -5.41 -14.32
C PRO A 16 8.14 -6.39 -13.77
N VAL A 17 7.20 -5.87 -12.99
CA VAL A 17 6.04 -6.62 -12.51
C VAL A 17 5.03 -6.68 -13.65
N LYS A 18 4.89 -7.85 -14.29
CA LYS A 18 3.79 -8.09 -15.23
C LYS A 18 2.54 -8.47 -14.44
N LEU A 19 1.49 -7.63 -14.48
CA LEU A 19 0.24 -7.92 -13.74
C LEU A 19 -0.49 -9.16 -14.27
N SER A 20 -0.20 -9.60 -15.49
CA SER A 20 -0.77 -10.81 -16.09
C SER A 20 -0.46 -12.11 -15.33
N ASN A 21 0.41 -12.06 -14.33
CA ASN A 21 0.74 -13.17 -13.44
C ASN A 21 -0.06 -13.17 -12.12
N PHE A 22 -0.85 -12.14 -11.83
CA PHE A 22 -1.62 -12.05 -10.58
C PHE A 22 -3.11 -12.19 -10.84
N GLU A 23 -3.78 -12.98 -10.01
CA GLU A 23 -5.22 -13.24 -10.14
C GLU A 23 -6.09 -12.11 -9.55
N GLY A 24 -5.48 -11.05 -9.00
CA GLY A 24 -6.20 -9.89 -8.49
C GLY A 24 -5.35 -8.95 -7.63
N PRO A 25 -5.98 -7.90 -7.07
CA PRO A 25 -5.28 -6.88 -6.29
C PRO A 25 -4.72 -7.39 -4.95
N LEU A 26 -5.37 -8.38 -4.34
CA LEU A 26 -4.90 -8.98 -3.08
C LEU A 26 -3.66 -9.85 -3.27
N ASP A 27 -3.60 -10.59 -4.39
CA ASP A 27 -2.43 -11.40 -4.73
C ASP A 27 -1.19 -10.52 -4.98
N LEU A 28 -1.36 -9.43 -5.72
CA LEU A 28 -0.31 -8.42 -5.89
C LEU A 28 0.16 -7.87 -4.52
N LEU A 29 -0.76 -7.56 -3.61
CA LEU A 29 -0.39 -7.10 -2.27
C LEU A 29 0.37 -8.16 -1.46
N LEU A 30 -0.08 -9.42 -1.49
CA LEU A 30 0.63 -10.52 -0.84
C LEU A 30 2.04 -10.70 -1.40
N HIS A 31 2.19 -10.58 -2.72
CA HIS A 31 3.48 -10.61 -3.37
C HIS A 31 4.39 -9.47 -2.88
N LEU A 32 3.91 -8.23 -2.88
CA LEU A 32 4.68 -7.08 -2.38
C LEU A 32 5.08 -7.27 -0.91
N ILE A 33 4.17 -7.75 -0.05
CA ILE A 33 4.47 -8.01 1.37
C ILE A 33 5.57 -9.06 1.52
N LYS A 34 5.48 -10.18 0.77
CA LYS A 34 6.48 -11.24 0.79
C LYS A 34 7.84 -10.77 0.27
N THR A 35 7.87 -10.05 -0.85
CA THR A 35 9.11 -9.56 -1.48
C THR A 35 9.85 -8.57 -0.57
N ASN A 36 9.12 -7.73 0.17
CA ASN A 36 9.71 -6.80 1.14
C ASN A 36 9.98 -7.45 2.51
N ALA A 37 9.77 -8.77 2.66
CA ALA A 37 9.89 -9.50 3.92
C ALA A 37 9.11 -8.86 5.10
N LEU A 38 7.93 -8.30 4.80
CA LEU A 38 7.09 -7.60 5.76
C LEU A 38 6.17 -8.55 6.53
N ASN A 39 5.85 -8.20 7.77
CA ASN A 39 4.83 -8.89 8.54
C ASN A 39 3.43 -8.44 8.07
N ILE A 40 2.55 -9.39 7.74
CA ILE A 40 1.18 -9.11 7.31
C ILE A 40 0.33 -8.40 8.39
N HIS A 41 0.70 -8.53 9.66
CA HIS A 41 0.04 -7.84 10.77
C HIS A 41 0.60 -6.43 11.02
N ASP A 42 1.77 -6.10 10.50
CA ASP A 42 2.39 -4.79 10.65
C ASP A 42 2.90 -4.27 9.32
N ILE A 43 1.93 -3.95 8.45
CA ILE A 43 2.20 -3.50 7.10
C ILE A 43 2.49 -1.98 7.14
N PRO A 44 3.66 -1.53 6.63
CA PRO A 44 3.92 -0.11 6.40
C PRO A 44 3.09 0.38 5.20
N ILE A 45 1.88 0.87 5.46
CA ILE A 45 0.91 1.25 4.41
C ILE A 45 1.49 2.26 3.44
N ALA A 46 2.29 3.23 3.92
CA ALA A 46 2.90 4.22 3.04
C ALA A 46 3.79 3.59 1.96
N LEU A 47 4.59 2.58 2.33
CA LEU A 47 5.49 1.86 1.44
C LEU A 47 4.70 0.99 0.46
N ILE A 48 3.77 0.17 0.98
CA ILE A 48 2.96 -0.73 0.14
C ILE A 48 2.08 0.05 -0.84
N THR A 49 1.50 1.18 -0.42
CA THR A 49 0.71 2.04 -1.31
C THR A 49 1.57 2.55 -2.47
N ALA A 50 2.80 3.01 -2.19
CA ALA A 50 3.69 3.53 -3.23
C ALA A 50 4.09 2.44 -4.23
N GLN A 51 4.48 1.26 -3.74
CA GLN A 51 4.85 0.14 -4.62
C GLN A 51 3.66 -0.39 -5.44
N TYR A 52 2.48 -0.43 -4.83
CA TYR A 52 1.25 -0.86 -5.52
C TYR A 52 0.86 0.10 -6.65
N LEU A 53 0.95 1.41 -6.41
CA LEU A 53 0.71 2.42 -7.45
C LEU A 53 1.74 2.35 -8.57
N ALA A 54 3.04 2.23 -8.24
CA ALA A 54 4.09 2.08 -9.23
C ALA A 54 3.90 0.83 -10.10
N ALA A 55 3.45 -0.28 -9.50
CA ALA A 55 3.12 -1.48 -10.25
C ALA A 55 1.97 -1.21 -11.25
N ILE A 56 0.90 -0.53 -10.82
CA ILE A 56 -0.23 -0.17 -11.71
C ILE A 56 0.21 0.79 -12.83
N GLU A 57 1.03 1.80 -12.53
CA GLU A 57 1.51 2.78 -13.52
C GLU A 57 2.33 2.11 -14.63
N LEU A 58 3.24 1.20 -14.27
CA LEU A 58 4.03 0.42 -15.25
C LEU A 58 3.14 -0.36 -16.23
N LEU A 59 1.91 -0.68 -15.82
CA LEU A 59 0.99 -1.47 -16.61
C LEU A 59 0.05 -0.64 -17.44
N GLN A 60 -0.32 0.57 -16.99
CA GLN A 60 -1.00 1.53 -17.83
C GLN A 60 -0.17 1.90 -19.06
N GLU A 61 1.17 1.86 -18.95
CA GLU A 61 2.08 2.04 -20.08
C GLU A 61 2.13 0.81 -21.02
N LEU A 62 1.71 -0.36 -20.55
CA LEU A 62 1.81 -1.64 -21.28
C LEU A 62 0.46 -2.16 -21.81
N ASP A 63 -0.67 -1.87 -21.16
CA ASP A 63 -2.04 -2.17 -21.62
C ASP A 63 -3.12 -1.42 -20.78
N LEU A 64 -4.20 -0.97 -21.42
CA LEU A 64 -5.23 -0.10 -20.80
C LEU A 64 -6.31 -0.85 -20.00
N ASP A 65 -6.34 -2.18 -20.06
CA ASP A 65 -7.32 -3.02 -19.34
C ASP A 65 -6.94 -3.24 -17.86
N VAL A 66 -6.59 -2.15 -17.16
CA VAL A 66 -6.45 -2.19 -15.70
C VAL A 66 -7.83 -2.46 -15.12
N ALA A 67 -8.04 -3.68 -14.61
CA ALA A 67 -9.31 -4.08 -14.03
C ALA A 67 -9.69 -3.13 -12.87
N GLY A 68 -10.95 -2.68 -12.83
CA GLY A 68 -11.43 -1.69 -11.85
C GLY A 68 -11.17 -2.07 -10.39
N GLU A 69 -11.02 -3.36 -10.11
CA GLU A 69 -10.65 -3.88 -8.78
C GLU A 69 -9.29 -3.37 -8.28
N PHE A 70 -8.30 -3.16 -9.18
CA PHE A 70 -7.00 -2.59 -8.83
C PHE A 70 -7.12 -1.12 -8.43
N LEU A 71 -7.94 -0.34 -9.15
CA LEU A 71 -8.20 1.05 -8.83
C LEU A 71 -8.94 1.18 -7.49
N VAL A 72 -9.90 0.30 -7.22
CA VAL A 72 -10.61 0.23 -5.93
C VAL A 72 -9.62 -0.06 -4.80
N MET A 73 -8.68 -1.00 -5.00
CA MET A 73 -7.66 -1.28 -3.99
C MET A 73 -6.69 -0.11 -3.80
N ALA A 74 -6.25 0.55 -4.87
CA ALA A 74 -5.40 1.74 -4.80
C ALA A 74 -6.08 2.85 -3.96
N ALA A 75 -7.35 3.15 -4.24
CA ALA A 75 -8.13 4.10 -3.46
C ALA A 75 -8.26 3.69 -1.99
N THR A 76 -8.43 2.38 -1.74
CA THR A 76 -8.48 1.83 -0.37
C THR A 76 -7.17 2.07 0.38
N LEU A 77 -6.02 1.79 -0.24
CA LEU A 77 -4.70 2.01 0.36
C LEU A 77 -4.43 3.49 0.66
N ILE A 78 -4.78 4.38 -0.28
CA ILE A 78 -4.64 5.84 -0.10
C ILE A 78 -5.53 6.31 1.06
N HIS A 79 -6.75 5.80 1.18
CA HIS A 79 -7.66 6.12 2.28
C HIS A 79 -7.10 5.68 3.63
N ILE A 80 -6.57 4.46 3.72
CA ILE A 80 -5.91 3.94 4.93
C ILE A 80 -4.71 4.84 5.29
N LYS A 81 -3.85 5.15 4.31
CA LYS A 81 -2.69 6.04 4.49
C LYS A 81 -3.11 7.41 5.03
N SER A 82 -4.15 8.01 4.46
CA SER A 82 -4.69 9.30 4.90
C SER A 82 -5.15 9.24 6.35
N LYS A 83 -5.96 8.24 6.73
CA LYS A 83 -6.41 8.03 8.11
C LYS A 83 -5.25 7.88 9.11
N MET A 84 -4.17 7.21 8.72
CA MET A 84 -2.99 7.04 9.57
C MET A 84 -2.17 8.33 9.75
N LEU A 85 -2.24 9.26 8.80
CA LEU A 85 -1.50 10.53 8.85
C LEU A 85 -2.27 11.65 9.56
N LEU A 86 -3.60 11.51 9.72
CA LEU A 86 -4.42 12.55 10.33
C LEU A 86 -4.21 12.59 11.86
N PRO A 87 -3.99 13.79 12.45
CA PRO A 87 -3.93 13.93 13.90
C PRO A 87 -5.28 13.55 14.50
N ARG A 88 -5.27 12.67 15.51
CA ARG A 88 -6.49 12.33 16.26
C ARG A 88 -6.91 13.58 17.06
N PRO A 89 -8.12 14.11 16.85
CA PRO A 89 -8.56 15.32 17.54
C PRO A 89 -8.56 15.08 19.06
N GLU A 90 -8.03 16.01 19.84
CA GLU A 90 -7.93 15.90 21.31
C GLU A 90 -9.32 15.73 21.98
N THR A 91 -10.40 16.12 21.31
CA THR A 91 -11.78 15.87 21.77
C THR A 91 -12.20 14.40 21.72
N ALA A 92 -11.46 13.54 21.01
CA ALA A 92 -11.60 12.08 21.07
C ALA A 92 -10.82 11.45 22.23
N ALA A 93 -9.97 12.20 22.95
CA ALA A 93 -9.25 11.70 24.12
C ALA A 93 -10.17 11.37 25.32
N GLY A 94 -11.46 11.76 25.25
CA GLY A 94 -12.50 11.40 26.22
C GLY A 94 -13.54 10.40 25.71
N VAL A 95 -13.42 9.92 24.46
CA VAL A 95 -14.26 8.84 23.93
C VAL A 95 -13.39 7.60 23.92
N GLU A 96 -13.48 6.80 24.99
CA GLU A 96 -12.80 5.50 25.20
C GLU A 96 -13.34 4.42 24.24
N GLY A 97 -13.38 4.71 22.94
CA GLY A 97 -13.59 3.72 21.91
C GLY A 97 -12.25 3.51 21.22
N GLU A 98 -11.63 2.35 21.43
CA GLU A 98 -10.47 1.88 20.68
C GLU A 98 -10.66 2.22 19.20
N ALA A 99 -9.90 3.20 18.70
CA ALA A 99 -9.90 3.49 17.28
C ALA A 99 -9.24 2.27 16.59
N GLU A 100 -10.08 1.38 16.05
CA GLU A 100 -9.68 0.21 15.27
C GLU A 100 -8.59 0.63 14.28
N ASP A 101 -7.51 -0.17 14.19
CA ASP A 101 -6.40 0.17 13.31
C ASP A 101 -7.00 0.28 11.88
N PRO A 102 -6.82 1.41 11.18
CA PRO A 102 -7.33 1.56 9.81
C PRO A 102 -6.91 0.44 8.86
N ARG A 103 -5.85 -0.30 9.21
CA ARG A 103 -5.30 -1.44 8.47
C ARG A 103 -6.06 -2.76 8.71
N ASP A 104 -6.79 -2.90 9.81
CA ASP A 104 -7.34 -4.21 10.26
C ASP A 104 -8.21 -4.89 9.21
N ALA A 105 -9.09 -4.13 8.56
CA ALA A 105 -9.96 -4.65 7.50
C ALA A 105 -9.15 -5.19 6.30
N LEU A 106 -8.03 -4.54 5.96
CA LEU A 106 -7.15 -5.00 4.89
C LEU A 106 -6.41 -6.28 5.30
N VAL A 107 -5.86 -6.31 6.52
CA VAL A 107 -5.14 -7.47 7.05
C VAL A 107 -6.03 -8.71 7.08
N ARG A 108 -7.28 -8.58 7.56
CA ARG A 108 -8.26 -9.68 7.56
C ARG A 108 -8.48 -10.25 6.16
N ARG A 109 -8.71 -9.39 5.17
CA ARG A 109 -8.90 -9.81 3.76
C ARG A 109 -7.67 -10.50 3.18
N LEU A 110 -6.46 -10.01 3.50
CA LEU A 110 -5.22 -10.64 3.04
C LEU A 110 -5.01 -12.02 3.67
N LEU A 111 -5.33 -12.19 4.96
CA LEU A 111 -5.26 -13.47 5.66
C LEU A 111 -6.31 -14.47 5.12
N GLU A 112 -7.51 -14.00 4.79
CA GLU A 112 -8.55 -14.82 4.17
C GLU A 112 -8.14 -15.30 2.77
N HIS A 113 -7.50 -14.43 1.99
CA HIS A 113 -7.04 -14.76 0.64
C HIS A 113 -5.80 -15.67 0.61
N GLN A 114 -4.98 -15.66 1.67
CA GLN A 114 -3.81 -16.54 1.80
C GLN A 114 -4.18 -18.00 2.15
N LYS A 115 -5.38 -18.24 2.70
CA LYS A 115 -5.85 -19.57 3.11
C LYS A 115 -6.27 -20.42 1.93
#